data_AF-A0AAN8SCQ3-F1
#
_entry.id   AF-A0AAN8SCQ3-F1
#
_cell.length_a   1.000
_cell.length_b   1.000
_cell.length_c   1.000
_cell.angle_alpha   90.00
_cell.angle_beta   90.00
_cell.angle_gamma   90.00
#
_symmetry.space_group_name_H-M   'P 1'
#
loop_
_entity.id
_entity.type
_entity.pdbx_description
1 polymer ?
#
loop_
_entity_poly.entity_id
_entity_poly.type
_entity_poly.pdbx_seq_one_letter_code
_entity_poly.pdbx_strand_id
1 'polypeptide(L)'
;MMKTEPSSPTESSNRFPYSRCSSTGSINTPSSAPNSDDDDSDNKNSPLSYKERRREAHTQAEQRRRDAIKKGYDALQELVPTCQQTDNSGYKLSKAIVLQRSIDYIQFLHQQKKKQDEERTALRKEAIALKIMQGNIEQIVKAQQAAPGATDNRMTDEAKFKVAIMDQLFESFSASISVGSFADLSGCVFSWLEEHCKPQTLHNLVVNVLHQVNGTQN
;
A
#
# COMPACT_ATOMS: atom_id res chain seq x y z
N MET A 1 31.40 2.66 49.36
CA MET A 1 31.18 1.20 49.34
C MET A 1 30.12 0.93 48.29
N MET A 2 30.52 0.59 47.06
CA MET A 2 30.49 -0.78 46.49
C MET A 2 29.03 -1.31 46.46
N LYS A 3 28.40 -1.59 45.33
CA LYS A 3 28.90 -2.47 44.25
C LYS A 3 28.07 -2.29 42.95
N THR A 4 28.81 -2.25 41.85
CA THR A 4 28.47 -2.57 40.44
C THR A 4 27.92 -4.02 40.33
N GLU A 5 27.28 -4.56 39.29
CA GLU A 5 27.15 -4.34 37.85
C GLU A 5 26.02 -5.32 37.32
N PRO A 6 25.81 -5.59 36.01
CA PRO A 6 24.49 -5.89 35.42
C PRO A 6 24.30 -7.38 35.08
N SER A 7 23.20 -7.74 34.42
CA SER A 7 23.07 -9.06 33.80
C SER A 7 22.53 -8.95 32.37
N SER A 8 23.35 -9.45 31.45
CA SER A 8 23.10 -9.67 30.03
C SER A 8 23.16 -11.19 29.75
N PRO A 9 22.76 -11.66 28.55
CA PRO A 9 21.96 -12.87 28.34
C PRO A 9 22.78 -14.15 28.20
N THR A 10 22.17 -15.29 28.50
CA THR A 10 22.71 -16.62 28.15
C THR A 10 21.92 -17.26 27.02
N GLU A 11 22.60 -17.41 25.89
CA GLU A 11 22.30 -18.36 24.83
C GLU A 11 22.04 -19.76 25.40
N SER A 12 21.00 -20.43 24.92
CA SER A 12 20.87 -21.88 25.02
C SER A 12 20.49 -22.46 23.67
N SER A 13 21.52 -22.95 22.99
CA SER A 13 21.57 -24.22 22.26
C SER A 13 20.28 -24.72 21.61
N ASN A 14 20.25 -24.59 20.28
CA ASN A 14 20.07 -25.70 19.32
C ASN A 14 19.31 -26.93 19.85
N ARG A 15 18.03 -27.05 19.51
CA ARG A 15 17.36 -28.34 19.26
C ARG A 15 16.01 -28.16 18.57
N PHE A 16 16.02 -28.08 17.24
CA PHE A 16 14.87 -28.50 16.44
C PHE A 16 15.32 -29.70 15.58
N PRO A 17 14.76 -30.90 15.79
CA PRO A 17 15.11 -32.05 14.98
C PRO A 17 14.47 -31.91 13.60
N TYR A 18 15.31 -31.83 12.57
CA TYR A 18 14.92 -32.09 11.20
C TYR A 18 14.44 -33.56 11.10
N SER A 19 13.15 -33.77 10.83
CA SER A 19 12.64 -35.07 10.41
C SER A 19 13.23 -35.42 9.05
N ARG A 20 14.29 -36.23 9.05
CA ARG A 20 14.80 -36.93 7.88
C ARG A 20 13.96 -38.18 7.66
N CYS A 21 13.12 -38.21 6.63
CA CYS A 21 12.66 -39.48 6.08
C CYS A 21 13.80 -40.07 5.22
N SER A 22 14.36 -41.18 5.68
CA SER A 22 15.27 -42.00 4.90
C SER A 22 14.90 -43.45 5.19
N SER A 23 14.22 -44.07 4.24
CA SER A 23 13.98 -45.51 4.23
C SER A 23 13.96 -45.98 2.78
N THR A 24 15.14 -46.40 2.33
CA THR A 24 15.31 -47.45 1.34
C THR A 24 14.61 -48.73 1.83
N GLY A 25 13.83 -49.38 0.98
CA GLY A 25 13.51 -50.79 1.13
C GLY A 25 12.03 -51.17 1.07
N SER A 26 11.62 -51.57 -0.14
CA SER A 26 11.02 -52.88 -0.40
C SER A 26 9.48 -53.07 -0.35
N ILE A 27 9.05 -53.86 -1.35
CA ILE A 27 7.90 -54.78 -1.47
C ILE A 27 6.45 -54.29 -1.45
N ASN A 28 5.87 -54.33 -2.65
CA ASN A 28 4.64 -55.04 -3.04
C ASN A 28 3.38 -54.85 -2.18
N THR A 29 2.46 -54.01 -2.66
CA THR A 29 1.05 -54.05 -2.28
C THR A 29 0.21 -54.53 -3.46
N PRO A 30 -0.54 -55.65 -3.36
CA PRO A 30 -1.54 -56.01 -4.35
C PRO A 30 -2.84 -55.27 -3.99
N SER A 31 -3.33 -54.42 -4.90
CA SER A 31 -4.70 -53.92 -4.81
C SER A 31 -5.60 -54.74 -5.71
N SER A 32 -6.60 -55.34 -5.09
CA SER A 32 -7.63 -56.18 -5.67
C SER A 32 -8.46 -55.46 -6.73
N ALA A 33 -8.73 -56.18 -7.82
CA ALA A 33 -9.68 -55.80 -8.87
C ALA A 33 -11.14 -55.87 -8.39
N PRO A 34 -12.07 -55.21 -9.09
CA PRO A 34 -13.33 -55.81 -9.48
C PRO A 34 -13.25 -56.28 -10.93
N ASN A 35 -13.61 -57.54 -11.12
CA ASN A 35 -13.70 -58.21 -12.41
C ASN A 35 -14.75 -57.53 -13.31
N SER A 36 -14.42 -57.37 -14.58
CA SER A 36 -15.39 -57.42 -15.66
C SER A 36 -14.81 -58.36 -16.70
N ASP A 37 -15.30 -59.59 -16.65
CA ASP A 37 -15.12 -60.59 -17.71
C ASP A 37 -16.03 -60.24 -18.89
N ASP A 38 -15.74 -60.87 -20.03
CA ASP A 38 -16.48 -60.89 -21.31
C ASP A 38 -16.13 -59.80 -22.33
N ASP A 39 -15.07 -60.05 -23.12
CA ASP A 39 -15.26 -60.41 -24.54
C ASP A 39 -14.01 -61.12 -25.10
N ASP A 40 -14.21 -62.35 -25.53
CA ASP A 40 -13.21 -63.22 -26.16
C ASP A 40 -13.19 -62.92 -27.66
N SER A 41 -12.08 -62.37 -28.13
CA SER A 41 -11.71 -62.43 -29.54
C SER A 41 -10.22 -62.68 -29.64
N ASP A 42 -9.89 -63.97 -29.65
CA ASP A 42 -8.87 -64.60 -30.49
C ASP A 42 -8.07 -63.62 -31.35
N ASN A 43 -7.01 -63.05 -30.77
CA ASN A 43 -5.93 -62.50 -31.57
C ASN A 43 -4.59 -62.78 -30.91
N LYS A 44 -4.01 -63.94 -31.28
CA LYS A 44 -2.57 -64.21 -31.36
C LYS A 44 -1.71 -63.19 -30.57
N ASN A 45 -1.72 -63.28 -29.24
CA ASN A 45 -0.96 -62.36 -28.39
C ASN A 45 0.52 -62.75 -28.45
N SER A 46 1.18 -62.35 -29.54
CA SER A 46 2.62 -62.40 -29.62
C SER A 46 3.19 -61.49 -28.52
N PRO A 47 4.26 -61.88 -27.80
CA PRO A 47 4.92 -61.02 -26.81
C PRO A 47 5.42 -59.68 -27.38
N LEU A 48 5.35 -59.51 -28.70
CA LEU A 48 5.60 -58.27 -29.42
C LEU A 48 4.45 -57.26 -29.24
N SER A 49 3.18 -57.66 -29.26
CA SER A 49 2.01 -56.76 -29.12
C SER A 49 1.94 -56.12 -27.72
N TYR A 50 2.24 -56.86 -26.65
CA TYR A 50 2.31 -56.31 -25.30
C TYR A 50 3.47 -55.30 -25.14
N LYS A 51 4.63 -55.58 -25.77
CA LYS A 51 5.77 -54.64 -25.80
C LYS A 51 5.44 -53.37 -26.57
N GLU A 52 4.68 -53.48 -27.67
CA GLU A 52 4.16 -52.35 -28.46
C GLU A 52 3.25 -51.46 -27.62
N ARG A 53 2.22 -52.03 -26.98
CA ARG A 53 1.29 -51.31 -26.11
C ARG A 53 2.00 -50.58 -24.97
N ARG A 54 3.00 -51.21 -24.36
CA ARG A 54 3.82 -50.57 -23.30
C ARG A 54 4.63 -49.40 -23.85
N ARG A 55 5.19 -49.51 -25.06
CA ARG A 55 5.92 -48.44 -25.73
C ARG A 55 4.99 -47.25 -26.03
N GLU A 56 3.80 -47.51 -26.55
CA GLU A 56 2.80 -46.47 -26.85
C GLU A 56 2.37 -45.72 -25.58
N ALA A 57 2.05 -46.44 -24.50
CA ALA A 57 1.70 -45.82 -23.23
C ALA A 57 2.84 -44.94 -22.68
N HIS A 58 4.09 -45.39 -22.79
CA HIS A 58 5.26 -44.60 -22.40
C HIS A 58 5.41 -43.32 -23.25
N THR A 59 5.25 -43.44 -24.57
CA THR A 59 5.30 -42.28 -25.49
C THR A 59 4.18 -41.28 -25.18
N GLN A 60 2.96 -41.75 -24.94
CA GLN A 60 1.83 -40.89 -24.56
C GLN A 60 2.07 -40.17 -23.23
N ALA A 61 2.60 -40.87 -22.22
CA ALA A 61 2.94 -40.27 -20.94
C ALA A 61 4.00 -39.17 -21.07
N GLU A 62 5.05 -39.41 -21.85
CA GLU A 62 6.10 -38.41 -22.10
C GLU A 62 5.59 -37.23 -22.93
N GLN A 63 4.69 -37.44 -23.89
CA GLN A 63 4.06 -36.35 -24.63
C GLN A 63 3.24 -35.46 -23.69
N ARG A 64 2.39 -36.04 -22.83
CA ARG A 64 1.62 -35.28 -21.82
C ARG A 64 2.54 -34.48 -20.90
N ARG A 65 3.66 -35.07 -20.46
CA ARG A 65 4.66 -34.36 -19.65
C ARG A 65 5.25 -33.17 -20.41
N ARG A 66 5.60 -33.33 -21.68
CA ARG A 66 6.14 -32.25 -22.53
C ARG A 66 5.13 -31.13 -22.76
N ASP A 67 3.87 -31.47 -22.98
CA ASP A 67 2.80 -30.50 -23.18
C ASP A 67 2.53 -29.68 -21.91
N ALA A 68 2.57 -30.33 -20.74
CA ALA A 68 2.48 -29.64 -19.45
C ALA A 68 3.64 -28.66 -19.23
N ILE A 69 4.88 -29.05 -19.56
CA ILE A 69 6.05 -28.17 -19.49
C ILE A 69 5.90 -27.00 -20.46
N LYS A 70 5.46 -27.25 -21.69
CA LYS A 70 5.23 -26.22 -22.71
C LYS A 70 4.22 -25.18 -22.21
N LYS A 71 3.09 -25.64 -21.65
CA LYS A 71 2.08 -24.76 -21.05
C LYS A 71 2.65 -23.93 -19.90
N GLY A 72 3.54 -24.49 -19.09
CA GLY A 72 4.26 -23.76 -18.04
C GLY A 72 5.15 -22.65 -18.59
N TYR A 73 5.86 -22.88 -19.70
CA TYR A 73 6.65 -21.84 -20.38
C TYR A 73 5.77 -20.74 -20.98
N ASP A 74 4.65 -21.11 -21.59
CA ASP A 74 3.71 -20.13 -22.15
C ASP A 74 3.16 -19.24 -21.02
N ALA A 75 2.78 -19.81 -19.88
CA ALA A 75 2.34 -19.03 -18.70
C ALA A 75 3.44 -18.13 -18.11
N LEU A 76 4.70 -18.59 -18.08
CA LEU A 76 5.81 -17.75 -17.63
C LEU A 76 6.03 -16.54 -18.55
N GLN A 77 5.86 -16.71 -19.87
CA GLN A 77 5.99 -15.60 -20.80
C GLN A 77 4.91 -14.53 -20.58
N GLU A 78 3.69 -14.94 -20.23
CA GLU A 78 2.60 -14.02 -19.89
C GLU A 78 2.79 -13.29 -18.54
N LEU A 79 3.36 -13.97 -17.54
CA LEU A 79 3.54 -13.38 -16.21
C LEU A 79 4.74 -12.44 -16.11
N VAL A 80 5.75 -12.62 -16.97
CA VAL A 80 7.01 -11.89 -16.92
C VAL A 80 6.98 -10.76 -17.95
N PRO A 81 6.85 -9.47 -17.54
CA PRO A 81 6.65 -8.36 -18.48
C PRO A 81 7.77 -8.18 -19.49
N THR A 82 8.99 -8.56 -19.13
CA THR A 82 10.14 -8.50 -20.03
C THR A 82 10.09 -9.59 -21.10
N CYS A 83 9.34 -10.68 -20.92
CA CYS A 83 9.10 -11.70 -21.94
C CYS A 83 8.08 -11.24 -22.99
N GLN A 84 7.04 -10.49 -22.59
CA GLN A 84 5.99 -9.96 -23.49
C GLN A 84 6.48 -8.83 -24.42
N GLN A 85 7.51 -8.08 -24.02
CA GLN A 85 8.00 -6.94 -24.83
C GLN A 85 8.64 -7.36 -26.17
N THR A 86 8.93 -8.64 -26.37
CA THR A 86 9.61 -9.16 -27.57
C THR A 86 8.67 -9.54 -28.72
N ASP A 87 7.37 -9.43 -28.50
CA ASP A 87 6.31 -9.94 -29.40
C ASP A 87 6.21 -9.18 -30.73
N ASN A 88 6.85 -8.00 -30.84
CA ASN A 88 6.90 -7.22 -32.09
C ASN A 88 7.84 -7.79 -33.16
N SER A 89 8.62 -8.82 -32.85
CA SER A 89 9.64 -9.37 -33.77
C SER A 89 9.28 -10.72 -34.40
N GLY A 90 8.17 -11.35 -33.98
CA GLY A 90 7.77 -12.69 -34.46
C GLY A 90 8.70 -13.84 -34.06
N TYR A 91 9.82 -13.56 -33.39
CA TYR A 91 10.77 -14.57 -32.92
C TYR A 91 10.39 -15.09 -31.53
N LYS A 92 10.19 -16.40 -31.42
CA LYS A 92 9.92 -17.07 -30.13
C LYS A 92 11.16 -17.03 -29.24
N LEU A 93 10.99 -16.55 -28.02
CA LEU A 93 12.05 -16.51 -27.02
C LEU A 93 12.59 -17.92 -26.71
N SER A 94 13.90 -18.04 -26.52
CA SER A 94 14.48 -19.33 -26.12
C SER A 94 14.11 -19.67 -24.68
N LYS A 95 13.97 -20.97 -24.38
CA LYS A 95 13.64 -21.47 -23.04
C LYS A 95 14.62 -20.97 -21.97
N ALA A 96 15.91 -20.86 -22.31
CA ALA A 96 16.94 -20.35 -21.40
C ALA A 96 16.70 -18.88 -21.05
N ILE A 97 16.36 -18.04 -22.04
CA ILE A 97 16.06 -16.63 -21.80
C ILE A 97 14.79 -16.45 -20.97
N VAL A 98 13.72 -17.24 -21.24
CA VAL A 98 12.49 -17.16 -20.44
C VAL A 98 12.78 -17.46 -18.96
N LEU A 99 13.57 -18.50 -18.67
CA LEU A 99 13.96 -18.83 -17.30
C LEU A 99 14.79 -17.72 -16.66
N GLN A 100 15.77 -17.17 -17.38
CA GLN A 100 16.61 -16.09 -16.86
C GLN A 100 15.78 -14.85 -16.52
N ARG A 101 14.94 -14.38 -17.47
CA ARG A 101 14.05 -13.24 -17.25
C ARG A 101 13.09 -13.47 -16.09
N SER A 102 12.63 -14.71 -15.91
CA SER A 102 11.76 -15.08 -14.78
C SER A 102 12.50 -14.97 -13.44
N ILE A 103 13.76 -15.41 -13.37
CA ILE A 103 14.59 -15.29 -12.16
C ILE A 103 14.81 -13.82 -11.81
N ASP A 104 15.21 -13.02 -12.80
CA ASP A 104 15.44 -11.59 -12.61
C ASP A 104 14.17 -10.88 -12.14
N TYR A 105 13.01 -11.25 -12.69
CA TYR A 105 11.72 -10.70 -12.28
C TYR A 105 11.32 -11.09 -10.85
N ILE A 106 11.56 -12.33 -10.44
CA ILE A 106 11.34 -12.76 -9.04
C ILE A 106 12.23 -11.96 -8.08
N GLN A 107 13.50 -11.77 -8.42
CA GLN A 107 14.42 -10.97 -7.61
C GLN A 107 13.96 -9.50 -7.52
N PHE A 108 13.52 -8.93 -8.64
CA PHE A 108 12.91 -7.61 -8.68
C PHE A 108 11.68 -7.50 -7.78
N LEU A 109 10.75 -8.47 -7.85
CA LEU A 109 9.56 -8.51 -7.00
C LEU A 109 9.90 -8.61 -5.52
N HIS A 110 10.90 -9.41 -5.14
CA HIS A 110 11.38 -9.47 -3.76
C HIS A 110 11.94 -8.13 -3.28
N GLN A 111 12.73 -7.45 -4.11
CA GLN A 111 13.27 -6.14 -3.78
C GLN A 111 12.17 -5.07 -3.66
N GLN A 112 11.18 -5.11 -4.56
CA GLN A 112 10.03 -4.21 -4.51
C GLN A 112 9.17 -4.44 -3.28
N LYS A 113 8.89 -5.71 -2.95
CA LYS A 113 8.16 -6.09 -1.73
C LYS A 113 8.88 -5.59 -0.47
N LYS A 114 10.20 -5.83 -0.37
CA LYS A 114 11.01 -5.36 0.75
C LYS A 114 10.91 -3.84 0.92
N LYS A 115 11.05 -3.08 -0.18
CA LYS A 115 10.92 -1.62 -0.17
C LYS A 115 9.54 -1.17 0.34
N GLN A 116 8.46 -1.79 -0.15
CA GLN A 116 7.10 -1.46 0.30
C GLN A 116 6.89 -1.79 1.79
N ASP A 117 7.46 -2.88 2.30
CA ASP A 117 7.32 -3.25 3.70
C ASP A 117 8.11 -2.31 4.63
N GLU A 118 9.28 -1.83 4.20
CA GLU A 118 10.05 -0.79 4.89
C GLU A 118 9.27 0.53 4.95
N GLU A 119 8.70 0.98 3.83
CA GLU A 119 7.88 2.19 3.74
C GLU A 119 6.63 2.10 4.60
N ARG A 120 5.90 0.98 4.55
CA ARG A 120 4.75 0.73 5.45
C ARG A 120 5.14 0.79 6.92
N THR A 121 6.32 0.29 7.26
CA THR A 121 6.81 0.32 8.64
C THR A 121 7.15 1.75 9.06
N ALA A 122 7.77 2.54 8.20
CA ALA A 122 8.06 3.95 8.44
C ALA A 122 6.77 4.75 8.66
N LEU A 123 5.80 4.64 7.75
CA LEU A 123 4.51 5.33 7.84
C LEU A 123 3.73 4.94 9.12
N ARG A 124 3.77 3.67 9.54
CA ARG A 124 3.16 3.27 10.82
C ARG A 124 3.83 3.95 12.01
N LYS A 125 5.15 4.07 12.03
CA LYS A 125 5.88 4.75 13.11
C LYS A 125 5.50 6.23 13.16
N GLU A 126 5.42 6.89 12.02
CA GLU A 126 5.00 8.28 11.91
C GLU A 126 3.56 8.49 12.41
N ALA A 127 2.62 7.64 11.98
CA ALA A 127 1.23 7.70 12.43
C ALA A 127 1.11 7.54 13.96
N ILE A 128 1.89 6.64 14.56
CA ILE A 128 1.94 6.48 16.02
C ILE A 128 2.52 7.72 16.68
N ALA A 129 3.62 8.27 16.16
CA ALA A 129 4.24 9.49 16.70
C ALA A 129 3.29 10.69 16.66
N LEU A 130 2.59 10.90 15.54
CA LEU A 130 1.58 11.94 15.40
C LEU A 130 0.44 11.76 16.39
N LYS A 131 -0.03 10.52 16.59
CA LYS A 131 -1.08 10.21 17.56
C LYS A 131 -0.65 10.50 19.00
N ILE A 132 0.60 10.23 19.35
CA ILE A 132 1.17 10.58 20.66
C ILE A 132 1.23 12.11 20.82
N MET A 133 1.73 12.83 19.80
CA MET A 133 1.81 14.29 19.85
C MET A 133 0.42 14.94 19.98
N GLN A 134 -0.57 14.45 19.22
CA GLN A 134 -1.95 14.89 19.34
C GLN A 134 -2.47 14.69 20.77
N GLY A 135 -2.30 13.49 21.33
CA GLY A 135 -2.73 13.20 22.71
C GLY A 135 -2.06 14.10 23.75
N ASN A 136 -0.77 14.42 23.55
CA ASN A 136 -0.04 15.34 24.44
C ASN A 136 -0.62 16.76 24.36
N ILE A 137 -0.91 17.27 23.16
CA ILE A 137 -1.51 18.61 22.99
C ILE A 137 -2.90 18.65 23.62
N GLU A 138 -3.74 17.63 23.38
CA GLU A 138 -5.07 17.53 23.97
C GLU A 138 -5.01 17.54 25.51
N GLN A 139 -4.03 16.86 26.11
CA GLN A 139 -3.80 16.91 27.55
C GLN A 139 -3.41 18.30 28.04
N ILE A 140 -2.50 18.99 27.33
CA ILE A 140 -2.09 20.37 27.67
C ILE A 140 -3.29 21.31 27.61
N VAL A 141 -4.09 21.24 26.54
CA VAL A 141 -5.31 22.05 26.38
C VAL A 141 -6.29 21.80 27.51
N LYS A 142 -6.52 20.54 27.87
CA LYS A 142 -7.43 20.17 28.96
C LYS A 142 -6.90 20.66 30.32
N ALA A 143 -5.59 20.57 30.55
CA ALA A 143 -4.96 21.08 31.78
C ALA A 143 -5.06 22.60 31.89
N GLN A 144 -4.88 23.33 30.78
CA GLN A 144 -5.07 24.78 30.73
C GLN A 144 -6.53 25.18 31.00
N GLN A 145 -7.50 24.43 30.46
CA GLN A 145 -8.93 24.68 30.72
C GLN A 145 -9.35 24.35 32.16
N ALA A 146 -8.69 23.38 32.81
CA ALA A 146 -8.98 22.97 34.17
C ALA A 146 -8.30 23.82 35.26
N ALA A 147 -7.34 24.69 34.90
CA ALA A 147 -6.66 25.57 35.84
C ALA A 147 -7.60 26.70 36.32
N PRO A 148 -7.98 26.76 37.61
CA PRO A 148 -8.82 27.83 38.14
C PRO A 148 -7.98 29.12 38.22
N GLY A 149 -8.19 30.01 37.26
CA GLY A 149 -7.46 31.28 37.12
C GLY A 149 -7.03 31.63 35.68
N ALA A 150 -7.13 30.71 34.72
CA ALA A 150 -6.76 30.93 33.31
C ALA A 150 -7.89 31.57 32.46
N THR A 151 -8.98 32.03 33.07
CA THR A 151 -10.08 32.70 32.37
C THR A 151 -9.76 34.11 31.91
N ASP A 152 -8.63 34.68 32.35
CA ASP A 152 -8.20 36.05 32.00
C ASP A 152 -7.35 36.11 30.71
N ASN A 153 -7.11 34.97 30.05
CA ASN A 153 -6.53 34.95 28.70
C ASN A 153 -7.61 34.89 27.60
N ARG A 154 -8.87 35.21 27.94
CA ARG A 154 -9.88 35.48 26.92
C ARG A 154 -9.49 36.80 26.27
N MET A 155 -9.11 36.77 24.99
CA MET A 155 -9.00 37.97 24.15
C MET A 155 -10.12 38.94 24.52
N THR A 156 -9.77 40.19 24.82
CA THR A 156 -10.76 41.20 25.20
C THR A 156 -11.84 41.27 24.12
N ASP A 157 -13.08 41.60 24.50
CA ASP A 157 -14.15 41.73 23.51
C ASP A 157 -13.82 42.82 22.47
N GLU A 158 -13.01 43.80 22.86
CA GLU A 158 -12.37 44.75 21.95
C GLU A 158 -11.44 44.08 20.91
N ALA A 159 -10.59 43.14 21.33
CA ALA A 159 -9.71 42.41 20.43
C ALA A 159 -10.50 41.50 19.48
N LYS A 160 -11.53 40.81 19.98
CA LYS A 160 -12.42 40.00 19.13
C LYS A 160 -13.15 40.84 18.10
N PHE A 161 -13.65 42.01 18.51
CA PHE A 161 -14.34 42.95 17.64
C PHE A 161 -13.43 43.48 16.53
N LYS A 162 -12.20 43.88 16.88
CA LYS A 162 -11.20 44.33 15.89
C LYS A 162 -10.87 43.22 14.88
N VAL A 163 -10.68 41.99 15.35
CA VAL A 163 -10.40 40.84 14.47
C VAL A 163 -11.58 40.55 13.55
N ALA A 164 -12.81 40.54 14.05
CA ALA A 164 -14.01 40.29 13.24
C ALA A 164 -14.20 41.32 12.11
N ILE A 165 -13.88 42.60 12.36
CA ILE A 165 -13.90 43.63 11.32
C ILE A 165 -12.78 43.40 10.31
N MET A 166 -11.57 43.10 10.77
CA MET A 166 -10.42 42.84 9.89
C MET A 166 -10.66 41.63 8.99
N ASP A 167 -11.27 40.56 9.51
CA ASP A 167 -11.57 39.35 8.75
C ASP A 167 -12.57 39.64 7.61
N GLN A 168 -13.66 40.35 7.88
CA GLN A 168 -14.62 40.70 6.83
C GLN A 168 -14.03 41.63 5.76
N LEU A 169 -13.18 42.58 6.16
CA LEU A 169 -12.46 43.41 5.20
C LEU A 169 -11.48 42.57 4.37
N PHE A 170 -10.76 41.65 4.99
CA PHE A 170 -9.78 40.81 4.31
C PHE A 170 -10.42 39.82 3.34
N GLU A 171 -11.57 39.25 3.68
CA GLU A 171 -12.35 38.39 2.78
C GLU A 171 -12.80 39.18 1.54
N SER A 172 -13.35 40.39 1.74
CA SER A 172 -13.74 41.26 0.61
C SER A 172 -12.55 41.64 -0.25
N PHE A 173 -11.40 41.95 0.36
CA PHE A 173 -10.16 42.26 -0.35
C PHE A 173 -9.69 41.06 -1.17
N SER A 174 -9.64 39.88 -0.56
CA SER A 174 -9.19 38.66 -1.23
C SER A 174 -10.06 38.29 -2.42
N ALA A 175 -11.36 38.59 -2.38
CA ALA A 175 -12.29 38.36 -3.49
C ALA A 175 -12.12 39.37 -4.64
N SER A 176 -11.70 40.60 -4.36
CA SER A 176 -11.60 41.70 -5.34
C SER A 176 -10.22 41.84 -5.99
N ILE A 177 -9.21 41.10 -5.52
CA ILE A 177 -7.81 41.30 -5.92
C ILE A 177 -7.36 40.24 -6.93
N SER A 178 -6.73 40.70 -8.01
CA SER A 178 -6.02 39.87 -8.98
C SER A 178 -4.54 40.22 -9.00
N VAL A 179 -3.66 39.22 -9.14
CA VAL A 179 -2.19 39.36 -9.05
C VAL A 179 -1.47 39.17 -10.39
N GLY A 180 -2.18 39.37 -11.52
CA GLY A 180 -1.67 39.13 -12.86
C GLY A 180 -0.59 40.10 -13.34
N SER A 181 -0.65 41.37 -12.93
CA SER A 181 0.36 42.40 -13.21
C SER A 181 0.27 43.53 -12.18
N PHE A 182 1.28 44.40 -12.11
CA PHE A 182 1.23 45.57 -11.22
C PHE A 182 0.07 46.51 -11.57
N ALA A 183 -0.21 46.70 -12.87
CA ALA A 183 -1.32 47.53 -13.33
C ALA A 183 -2.66 46.95 -12.88
N ASP A 184 -2.87 45.64 -13.08
CA ASP A 184 -4.10 44.95 -12.67
C ASP A 184 -4.27 44.94 -11.15
N LEU A 185 -3.19 44.63 -10.41
CA LEU A 185 -3.19 44.66 -8.95
C LEU A 185 -3.53 46.04 -8.44
N SER A 186 -2.86 47.09 -8.93
CA SER A 186 -3.13 48.47 -8.51
C SER A 186 -4.56 48.88 -8.84
N GLY A 187 -5.08 48.53 -10.02
CA GLY A 187 -6.47 48.79 -10.41
C GLY A 187 -7.50 48.10 -9.52
N CYS A 188 -7.28 46.82 -9.19
CA CYS A 188 -8.11 46.06 -8.26
C CYS A 188 -8.09 46.63 -6.84
N VAL A 189 -6.90 47.01 -6.33
CA VAL A 189 -6.75 47.62 -4.99
C VAL A 189 -7.49 48.96 -4.92
N PHE A 190 -7.33 49.83 -5.92
CA PHE A 190 -8.03 51.11 -5.96
C PHE A 190 -9.56 50.93 -6.05
N SER A 191 -10.03 50.03 -6.92
CA SER A 191 -11.45 49.73 -7.06
C SER A 191 -12.04 49.20 -5.74
N TRP A 192 -11.33 48.29 -5.06
CA TRP A 192 -11.75 47.76 -3.76
C TRP A 192 -11.79 48.85 -2.68
N LEU A 193 -10.78 49.72 -2.59
CA LEU A 193 -10.75 50.85 -1.66
C LEU A 193 -11.95 51.78 -1.89
N GLU A 194 -12.25 52.11 -3.15
CA GLU A 194 -13.36 52.97 -3.49
C GLU A 194 -14.73 52.33 -3.22
N GLU A 195 -14.85 51.02 -3.29
CA GLU A 195 -16.13 50.33 -3.06
C GLU A 195 -16.35 49.99 -1.57
N HIS A 196 -15.33 49.45 -0.91
CA HIS A 196 -15.46 48.82 0.41
C HIS A 196 -14.92 49.67 1.57
N CYS A 197 -14.04 50.65 1.33
CA CYS A 197 -13.45 51.48 2.40
C CYS A 197 -14.07 52.89 2.52
N LYS A 198 -15.23 53.14 1.88
CA LYS A 198 -15.98 54.38 2.09
C LYS A 198 -16.52 54.47 3.53
N PRO A 199 -16.62 55.69 4.11
CA PRO A 199 -17.09 55.88 5.49
C PRO A 199 -18.45 55.22 5.77
N GLN A 200 -19.38 55.29 4.81
CA GLN A 200 -20.71 54.69 4.94
C GLN A 200 -20.65 53.16 4.92
N THR A 201 -19.85 52.58 4.03
CA THR A 201 -19.66 51.13 3.92
C THR A 201 -19.02 50.56 5.18
N LEU A 202 -17.97 51.24 5.70
CA LEU A 202 -17.32 50.86 6.95
C LEU A 202 -18.24 51.01 8.16
N HIS A 203 -19.05 52.07 8.22
CA HIS A 203 -20.04 52.23 9.28
C HIS A 203 -21.07 51.10 9.26
N ASN A 204 -21.59 50.74 8.09
CA ASN A 204 -22.51 49.61 7.94
C ASN A 204 -21.85 48.28 8.32
N LEU A 205 -20.59 48.07 7.95
CA LEU A 205 -19.81 46.90 8.35
C LEU A 205 -19.68 46.80 9.88
N VAL A 206 -19.28 47.88 10.54
CA VAL A 206 -19.16 47.97 12.00
C VAL A 206 -20.49 47.65 12.68
N VAL A 207 -21.59 48.24 12.20
CA VAL A 207 -22.94 47.98 12.72
C VAL A 207 -23.34 46.52 12.52
N ASN A 208 -23.05 45.93 11.36
CA ASN A 208 -23.36 44.53 11.08
C ASN A 208 -22.56 43.58 11.98
N VAL A 209 -21.27 43.84 12.19
CA VAL A 209 -20.43 43.07 13.11
C VAL A 209 -20.93 43.21 14.55
N LEU A 210 -21.32 44.41 14.98
CA LEU A 210 -21.92 44.64 16.30
C LEU A 210 -23.22 43.83 16.48
N HIS A 211 -24.09 43.79 15.48
CA HIS A 211 -25.30 42.97 15.53
C HIS A 211 -24.99 41.47 15.56
N GLN A 212 -23.99 41.01 14.82
CA GLN A 212 -23.60 39.60 14.79
C GLN A 212 -22.99 39.14 16.12
N VAL A 213 -22.18 40.01 16.74
CA VAL A 213 -21.58 39.78 18.06
C VAL A 213 -22.61 39.84 19.19
N ASN A 214 -23.62 40.73 19.09
CA ASN A 214 -24.69 40.82 20.08
C ASN A 214 -25.80 39.76 19.89
N GLY A 215 -26.02 39.29 18.66
CA GLY A 215 -27.03 38.29 18.32
C GLY A 215 -26.65 36.85 18.67
N THR A 216 -25.38 36.59 18.99
CA THR A 216 -24.88 35.28 19.45
C THR A 216 -25.05 35.06 20.96
N GLN A 217 -25.73 35.96 21.67
CA GLN A 217 -25.89 35.94 23.13
C GLN A 217 -27.30 35.56 23.63
N ASN A 218 -28.19 35.05 22.77
CA ASN A 218 -29.50 34.48 23.14
C ASN A 218 -29.66 33.04 22.65
#